data_AF-A0A950DMY0-F1
#
_entry.id   AF-A0A950DMY0-F1
#
_cell.length_a   1.000
_cell.length_b   1.000
_cell.length_c   1.000
_cell.angle_alpha   90.00
_cell.angle_beta   90.00
_cell.angle_gamma   90.00
#
_symmetry.space_group_name_H-M   'P 1'
#
loop_
_entity.id
_entity.type
_entity.pdbx_description
1 polymer ?
#
loop_
_entity_poly.entity_id
_entity_poly.type
_entity_poly.pdbx_seq_one_letter_code
_entity_poly.pdbx_strand_id
1 'polypeptide(L)'
;MTQETSTERDVTVADTAKWVAMYRAIESDRSDALFRDPFARRLAGERGADILDRMPKGRAFAWPMIVRTAVIDELLMRAIRDEHIDFVVNLAAGLDARPYRMQLPPTLRWVEVDYPSTIEEKTKALAGETPRCDLVRIPTDLADTKARTALLERVATFGSKGLVITEGLMIYLTREQAGELAR
;
A
#
# COMPACT_ATOMS: atom_id res chain seq x y z
N MET A 1 -5.52 44.62 -5.70
CA MET A 1 -6.65 43.94 -5.04
C MET A 1 -6.61 42.50 -5.50
N THR A 2 -6.02 41.65 -4.67
CA THR A 2 -5.76 40.24 -4.90
C THR A 2 -7.06 39.44 -4.86
N GLN A 3 -7.33 38.65 -5.89
CA GLN A 3 -8.18 37.48 -5.80
C GLN A 3 -7.39 36.30 -6.37
N GLU A 4 -6.59 35.67 -5.50
CA GLU A 4 -6.18 34.28 -5.68
C GLU A 4 -7.38 33.42 -5.26
N THR A 5 -8.21 33.06 -6.23
CA THR A 5 -9.21 32.02 -6.06
C THR A 5 -8.52 30.67 -6.08
N SER A 6 -8.35 30.11 -4.87
CA SER A 6 -8.36 28.69 -4.52
C SER A 6 -8.24 27.68 -5.68
N THR A 7 -7.05 27.09 -5.84
CA THR A 7 -6.86 25.88 -6.64
C THR A 7 -7.52 24.69 -5.94
N GLU A 8 -8.65 24.25 -6.48
CA GLU A 8 -9.18 22.92 -6.26
C GLU A 8 -8.12 21.92 -6.76
N ARG A 9 -7.33 21.34 -5.85
CA ARG A 9 -6.31 20.35 -6.22
C ARG A 9 -7.01 19.03 -6.53
N ASP A 10 -6.94 18.59 -7.79
CA ASP A 10 -7.40 17.28 -8.23
C ASP A 10 -6.87 16.17 -7.30
N VAL A 11 -7.74 15.21 -6.96
CA VAL A 11 -7.39 14.05 -6.13
C VAL A 11 -6.42 13.16 -6.90
N THR A 12 -5.21 13.00 -6.38
CA THR A 12 -4.16 12.17 -6.98
C THR A 12 -4.21 10.72 -6.51
N VAL A 13 -3.45 9.83 -7.16
CA VAL A 13 -3.23 8.45 -6.67
C VAL A 13 -2.62 8.46 -5.26
N ALA A 14 -1.67 9.36 -5.00
CA ALA A 14 -1.07 9.56 -3.68
C ALA A 14 -2.10 10.00 -2.63
N ASP A 15 -3.04 10.87 -3.00
CA ASP A 15 -4.15 11.29 -2.12
C ASP A 15 -5.05 10.10 -1.75
N THR A 16 -5.31 9.19 -2.70
CA THR A 16 -6.07 7.96 -2.40
C THR A 16 -5.33 7.09 -1.37
N ALA A 17 -4.00 6.92 -1.50
CA ALA A 17 -3.22 6.16 -0.53
C ALA A 17 -3.30 6.74 0.89
N LYS A 18 -3.26 8.08 1.02
CA LYS A 18 -3.42 8.79 2.30
C LYS A 18 -4.81 8.63 2.89
N TRP A 19 -5.84 8.73 2.06
CA TRP A 19 -7.23 8.51 2.47
C TRP A 19 -7.46 7.08 2.97
N VAL A 20 -6.99 6.07 2.24
CA VAL A 20 -7.11 4.67 2.66
C VAL A 20 -6.31 4.40 3.94
N ALA A 21 -5.12 5.00 4.10
CA ALA A 21 -4.39 4.94 5.37
C ALA A 21 -5.20 5.54 6.51
N MET A 22 -5.94 6.64 6.30
CA MET A 22 -6.81 7.21 7.32
C MET A 22 -7.94 6.25 7.73
N TYR A 23 -8.52 5.48 6.81
CA TYR A 23 -9.49 4.44 7.18
C TYR A 23 -8.89 3.35 8.05
N ARG A 24 -7.66 2.90 7.77
CA ARG A 24 -6.96 1.94 8.63
C ARG A 24 -6.66 2.51 10.01
N ALA A 25 -6.38 3.81 10.11
CA ALA A 25 -6.18 4.48 11.39
C ALA A 25 -7.48 4.54 12.21
N ILE A 26 -8.62 4.86 11.57
CA ILE A 26 -9.93 4.84 12.24
C ILE A 26 -10.27 3.45 12.76
N GLU A 27 -10.01 2.41 11.96
CA GLU A 27 -10.21 1.03 12.42
C GLU A 27 -9.33 0.71 13.62
N SER A 28 -8.05 1.10 13.58
CA SER A 28 -7.07 0.80 14.64
C SER A 28 -7.41 1.43 15.99
N ASP A 29 -8.17 2.52 16.01
CA ASP A 29 -8.62 3.20 17.22
C ASP A 29 -9.80 2.50 17.90
N ARG A 30 -10.49 1.59 17.20
CA ARG A 30 -11.62 0.87 17.77
C ARG A 30 -11.17 -0.15 18.82
N SER A 31 -11.97 -0.32 19.87
CA SER A 31 -11.72 -1.37 20.86
C SER A 31 -11.90 -2.78 20.30
N ASP A 32 -12.78 -2.94 19.32
CA ASP A 32 -13.14 -4.18 18.64
C ASP A 32 -12.53 -4.28 17.22
N ALA A 33 -11.42 -3.58 16.98
CA ALA A 33 -10.76 -3.52 15.68
C ALA A 33 -10.42 -4.90 15.11
N LEU A 34 -10.70 -5.11 13.82
CA LEU A 34 -10.36 -6.31 13.05
C LEU A 34 -8.86 -6.45 12.85
N PHE A 35 -8.13 -5.33 12.78
CA PHE A 35 -6.67 -5.28 12.74
C PHE A 35 -6.17 -3.99 13.36
N ARG A 36 -4.87 -3.95 13.68
CA ARG A 36 -4.18 -2.74 14.15
C ARG A 36 -3.04 -2.37 13.23
N ASP A 37 -3.11 -1.17 12.67
CA ASP A 37 -2.05 -0.51 11.93
C ASP A 37 -1.61 0.74 12.69
N PRO A 38 -0.62 0.63 13.59
CA PRO A 38 -0.17 1.76 14.41
C PRO A 38 0.50 2.86 13.59
N PHE A 39 0.84 2.59 12.33
CA PHE A 39 1.53 3.53 11.44
C PHE A 39 0.55 4.29 10.55
N ALA A 40 -0.66 3.77 10.35
CA ALA A 40 -1.67 4.30 9.45
C ALA A 40 -1.94 5.79 9.67
N ARG A 41 -2.07 6.25 10.92
CA ARG A 41 -2.37 7.66 11.23
C ARG A 41 -1.23 8.59 10.82
N ARG A 42 0.01 8.19 11.15
CA ARG A 42 1.22 8.93 10.77
C ARG A 42 1.41 8.97 9.26
N LEU A 43 1.17 7.86 8.58
CA LEU A 43 1.29 7.74 7.13
C LEU A 43 0.22 8.54 6.38
N ALA A 44 -1.03 8.53 6.86
CA ALA A 44 -2.11 9.32 6.29
C ALA A 44 -1.81 10.83 6.35
N GLY A 45 -1.22 11.28 7.46
CA GLY A 45 -0.96 12.69 7.74
C GLY A 45 -2.23 13.54 7.77
N GLU A 46 -2.05 14.86 7.88
CA GLU A 46 -3.15 15.82 7.85
C GLU A 46 -3.95 15.74 6.54
N ARG A 47 -3.26 15.55 5.42
CA ARG A 47 -3.89 15.43 4.10
C ARG A 47 -4.91 14.30 4.03
N GLY A 48 -4.62 13.12 4.58
CA GLY A 48 -5.56 12.00 4.61
C GLY A 48 -6.83 12.29 5.43
N ALA A 49 -6.68 13.02 6.54
CA ALA A 49 -7.80 13.48 7.35
C ALA A 49 -8.64 14.54 6.61
N ASP A 50 -7.98 15.55 6.01
CA ASP A 50 -8.64 16.61 5.24
C ASP A 50 -9.48 16.06 4.08
N ILE A 51 -8.94 15.08 3.36
CA ILE A 51 -9.64 14.41 2.25
C ILE A 51 -10.92 13.73 2.78
N LEU A 52 -10.80 13.00 3.89
CA LEU A 52 -11.93 12.30 4.48
C LEU A 52 -13.02 13.26 4.98
N ASP A 53 -12.63 14.36 5.63
CA ASP A 53 -13.57 15.32 6.21
C ASP A 53 -14.32 16.13 5.14
N ARG A 54 -13.76 16.24 3.93
CA ARG A 54 -14.43 16.85 2.76
C ARG A 54 -15.38 15.89 2.03
N MET A 55 -15.30 14.59 2.28
CA MET A 55 -16.16 13.61 1.59
C MET A 55 -17.52 13.47 2.27
N PRO A 56 -18.63 13.70 1.53
CA PRO A 56 -19.96 13.41 2.05
C PRO A 56 -20.07 11.95 2.46
N LYS A 57 -20.39 11.70 3.74
CA LYS A 57 -20.48 10.36 4.33
C LYS A 57 -19.20 9.51 4.20
N GLY A 58 -18.02 10.11 4.01
CA GLY A 58 -16.77 9.36 3.81
C GLY A 58 -16.53 8.32 4.90
N ARG A 59 -16.67 8.69 6.17
CA ARG A 59 -16.53 7.75 7.31
C ARG A 59 -17.49 6.55 7.26
N ALA A 60 -18.70 6.73 6.73
CA ALA A 60 -19.66 5.63 6.59
C ALA A 60 -19.24 4.61 5.52
N PHE A 61 -18.38 5.01 4.57
CA PHE A 61 -17.84 4.16 3.52
C PHE A 61 -16.41 3.67 3.83
N ALA A 62 -15.96 3.73 5.09
CA ALA A 62 -14.67 3.16 5.49
C ALA A 62 -14.64 1.62 5.41
N TRP A 63 -15.80 0.98 5.67
CA TRP A 63 -15.90 -0.47 5.85
C TRP A 63 -15.35 -1.33 4.70
N PRO A 64 -15.51 -0.99 3.40
CA PRO A 64 -14.97 -1.84 2.34
C PRO A 64 -13.43 -1.87 2.35
N MET A 65 -12.78 -0.75 2.68
CA MET A 65 -11.32 -0.67 2.77
C MET A 65 -10.78 -1.38 4.02
N ILE A 66 -11.55 -1.33 5.10
CA ILE A 66 -11.27 -2.07 6.34
C ILE A 66 -11.35 -3.57 6.08
N VAL A 67 -12.47 -4.06 5.53
CA VAL A 67 -12.65 -5.47 5.20
C VAL A 67 -11.61 -5.94 4.19
N ARG A 68 -11.30 -5.13 3.16
CA ARG A 68 -10.23 -5.42 2.20
C ARG A 68 -8.89 -5.65 2.89
N THR A 69 -8.53 -4.79 3.85
CA THR A 69 -7.29 -4.94 4.61
C THR A 69 -7.30 -6.24 5.43
N ALA A 70 -8.36 -6.49 6.19
CA ALA A 70 -8.49 -7.67 7.05
C ALA A 70 -8.43 -8.98 6.25
N VAL A 71 -9.17 -9.06 5.15
CA VAL A 71 -9.19 -10.27 4.29
C VAL A 71 -7.84 -10.50 3.63
N ILE A 72 -7.19 -9.46 3.11
CA ILE A 72 -5.87 -9.61 2.48
C ILE A 72 -4.83 -10.01 3.53
N ASP A 73 -4.86 -9.46 4.75
CA ASP A 73 -3.96 -9.86 5.83
C ASP A 73 -4.11 -11.34 6.18
N GLU A 74 -5.34 -11.84 6.27
CA GLU A 74 -5.64 -13.24 6.55
C GLU A 74 -5.14 -14.16 5.42
N LEU A 75 -5.43 -13.81 4.17
CA LEU A 75 -4.97 -14.57 3.00
C LEU A 75 -3.44 -14.60 2.91
N LEU A 76 -2.78 -13.47 3.18
CA LEU A 76 -1.32 -13.39 3.20
C LEU A 76 -0.70 -14.30 4.25
N MET A 77 -1.18 -14.21 5.50
CA MET A 77 -0.66 -15.05 6.58
C MET A 77 -0.88 -16.54 6.31
N ARG A 78 -2.01 -16.90 5.71
CA ARG A 78 -2.29 -18.29 5.30
C ARG A 78 -1.34 -18.73 4.20
N ALA A 79 -1.24 -18.00 3.10
CA ALA A 79 -0.36 -18.33 1.99
C ALA A 79 1.10 -18.43 2.46
N ILE A 80 1.61 -17.43 3.19
CA ILE A 80 2.99 -17.42 3.67
C ILE A 80 3.32 -18.67 4.48
N ARG A 81 2.42 -19.08 5.38
CA ARG A 81 2.61 -20.25 6.24
C ARG A 81 2.41 -21.57 5.51
N ASP A 82 1.27 -21.73 4.86
CA ASP A 82 0.77 -23.02 4.36
C ASP A 82 1.42 -23.37 3.02
N GLU A 83 1.82 -22.37 2.24
CA GLU A 83 2.45 -22.54 0.94
C GLU A 83 3.97 -22.35 0.96
N HIS A 84 4.55 -22.00 2.12
CA HIS A 84 5.98 -21.72 2.28
C HIS A 84 6.50 -20.63 1.33
N ILE A 85 5.78 -19.51 1.24
CA ILE A 85 6.20 -18.35 0.45
C ILE A 85 7.48 -17.77 1.07
N ASP A 86 8.51 -17.55 0.25
CA ASP A 86 9.80 -17.00 0.68
C ASP A 86 10.00 -15.53 0.27
N PHE A 87 9.21 -15.02 -0.68
CA PHE A 87 9.13 -13.58 -0.95
C PHE A 87 7.74 -13.10 -1.36
N VAL A 88 7.44 -11.84 -1.00
CA VAL A 88 6.21 -11.14 -1.38
C VAL A 88 6.57 -9.93 -2.23
N VAL A 89 5.84 -9.72 -3.33
CA VAL A 89 5.93 -8.51 -4.16
C VAL A 89 4.63 -7.71 -4.01
N ASN A 90 4.71 -6.58 -3.32
CA ASN A 90 3.60 -5.65 -3.13
C ASN A 90 3.68 -4.53 -4.18
N LEU A 91 2.88 -4.67 -5.24
CA LEU A 91 2.83 -3.74 -6.37
C LEU A 91 1.88 -2.59 -6.08
N ALA A 92 2.36 -1.35 -6.29
CA ALA A 92 1.72 -0.13 -5.81
C ALA A 92 1.48 -0.19 -4.29
N ALA A 93 2.57 -0.48 -3.57
CA ALA A 93 2.54 -0.69 -2.12
C ALA A 93 2.00 0.51 -1.34
N GLY A 94 2.04 1.71 -1.92
CA GLY A 94 1.51 2.94 -1.34
C GLY A 94 1.98 3.10 0.10
N LEU A 95 1.03 3.36 0.98
CA LEU A 95 1.25 3.53 2.41
C LEU A 95 0.94 2.26 3.22
N ASP A 96 1.05 1.08 2.62
CA ASP A 96 0.89 -0.19 3.32
C ASP A 96 1.98 -0.38 4.39
N ALA A 97 1.60 -0.70 5.63
CA ALA A 97 2.56 -0.93 6.72
C ALA A 97 2.69 -2.40 7.15
N ARG A 98 2.19 -3.37 6.35
CA ARG A 98 2.26 -4.82 6.62
C ARG A 98 3.65 -5.31 7.06
N PRO A 99 4.77 -4.93 6.40
CA PRO A 99 6.12 -5.33 6.84
C PRO A 99 6.48 -4.92 8.27
N TYR A 100 5.81 -3.89 8.81
CA TYR A 100 6.07 -3.34 10.13
C TYR A 100 5.07 -3.85 11.18
N ARG A 101 3.83 -4.17 10.79
CA ARG A 101 2.75 -4.51 11.72
C ARG A 101 2.39 -5.99 11.79
N MET A 102 2.58 -6.77 10.72
CA MET A 102 2.20 -8.18 10.68
C MET A 102 3.27 -9.09 11.30
N GLN A 103 2.87 -10.22 11.89
CA GLN A 103 3.80 -11.23 12.42
C GLN A 103 4.43 -12.06 11.30
N LEU A 104 5.29 -11.43 10.50
CA LEU A 104 5.96 -12.06 9.37
C LEU A 104 7.24 -12.80 9.83
N PRO A 105 7.63 -13.90 9.17
CA PRO A 105 8.94 -14.50 9.38
C PRO A 105 10.06 -13.49 9.08
N PRO A 106 11.11 -13.35 9.92
CA PRO A 106 12.22 -12.44 9.64
C PRO A 106 12.95 -12.72 8.33
N THR A 107 12.94 -13.97 7.88
CA THR A 107 13.54 -14.44 6.63
C THR A 107 12.70 -14.17 5.40
N LEU A 108 11.42 -13.78 5.55
CA LEU A 108 10.56 -13.45 4.42
C LEU A 108 11.07 -12.18 3.77
N ARG A 109 11.31 -12.20 2.46
CA ARG A 109 11.60 -10.97 1.72
C ARG A 109 10.31 -10.28 1.31
N TRP A 110 10.13 -9.04 1.72
CA TRP A 110 9.01 -8.20 1.30
C TRP A 110 9.50 -7.11 0.37
N VAL A 111 9.01 -7.11 -0.87
CA VAL A 111 9.35 -6.11 -1.89
C VAL A 111 8.22 -5.12 -2.02
N GLU A 112 8.47 -3.86 -1.70
CA GLU A 112 7.54 -2.77 -1.98
C GLU A 112 7.92 -2.10 -3.29
N VAL A 113 6.96 -1.98 -4.19
CA VAL A 113 7.13 -1.31 -5.48
C VAL A 113 6.13 -0.17 -5.57
N ASP A 114 6.60 1.03 -5.82
CA ASP A 114 5.78 2.22 -6.04
C ASP A 114 6.60 3.32 -6.73
N TYR A 115 5.97 4.46 -6.99
CA TYR A 115 6.66 5.65 -7.46
C TYR A 115 7.80 6.06 -6.53
N PRO A 116 8.90 6.62 -7.08
CA PRO A 116 10.02 7.13 -6.27
C PRO A 116 9.57 8.07 -5.15
N SER A 117 8.65 8.98 -5.43
CA SER A 117 8.12 9.95 -4.47
C SER A 117 7.35 9.28 -3.32
N THR A 118 6.50 8.28 -3.62
CA THR A 118 5.76 7.52 -2.60
C THR A 118 6.71 6.77 -1.67
N ILE A 119 7.73 6.11 -2.24
CA ILE A 119 8.74 5.37 -1.47
C ILE A 119 9.54 6.32 -0.58
N GLU A 120 9.92 7.48 -1.10
CA GLU A 120 10.66 8.50 -0.34
C GLU A 120 9.82 9.01 0.84
N GLU A 121 8.57 9.38 0.60
CA GLU A 121 7.64 9.86 1.64
C GLU A 121 7.45 8.82 2.74
N LYS A 122 7.14 7.57 2.37
CA LYS A 122 6.95 6.48 3.33
C LYS A 122 8.22 6.17 4.11
N THR A 123 9.38 6.16 3.44
CA THR A 123 10.67 5.89 4.11
C THR A 123 10.96 6.96 5.14
N LYS A 124 10.73 8.24 4.82
CA LYS A 124 10.85 9.35 5.79
C LYS A 124 9.88 9.18 6.95
N ALA A 125 8.62 8.87 6.67
CA ALA A 125 7.59 8.69 7.70
C ALA A 125 7.86 7.50 8.64
N LEU A 126 8.63 6.49 8.20
CA LEU A 126 8.94 5.28 8.98
C LEU A 126 10.43 5.17 9.38
N ALA A 127 11.19 6.26 9.30
CA ALA A 127 12.65 6.23 9.49
C ALA A 127 13.14 5.70 10.86
N GLY A 128 12.28 5.74 11.89
CA GLY A 128 12.57 5.21 13.22
C GLY A 128 12.04 3.79 13.48
N GLU A 129 11.37 3.17 12.49
CA GLU A 129 10.74 1.87 12.66
C GLU A 129 11.57 0.75 12.05
N THR A 130 11.60 -0.40 12.72
CA THR A 130 12.25 -1.61 12.20
C THR A 130 11.21 -2.52 11.57
N PRO A 131 11.33 -2.87 10.27
CA PRO A 131 10.51 -3.92 9.65
C PRO A 131 10.71 -5.25 10.37
N ARG A 132 9.69 -6.11 10.36
CA ARG A 132 9.73 -7.44 10.99
C ARG A 132 10.36 -8.52 10.10
N CYS A 133 10.60 -8.20 8.83
CA CYS A 133 11.11 -9.09 7.79
C CYS A 133 12.14 -8.36 6.89
N ASP A 134 12.76 -9.06 5.96
CA ASP A 134 13.71 -8.48 4.99
C ASP A 134 12.96 -7.55 4.00
N LEU A 135 12.98 -6.25 4.25
CA LEU A 135 12.24 -5.26 3.46
C LEU A 135 13.11 -4.63 2.38
N VAL A 136 12.71 -4.78 1.13
CA VAL A 136 13.32 -4.14 -0.05
C VAL A 136 12.33 -3.18 -0.68
N ARG A 137 12.76 -1.96 -0.99
CA ARG A 137 11.95 -0.99 -1.74
C ARG A 137 12.54 -0.77 -3.13
N ILE A 138 11.70 -0.90 -4.16
CA ILE A 138 12.12 -0.71 -5.55
C ILE A 138 11.26 0.40 -6.18
N PRO A 139 11.83 1.58 -6.44
CA PRO A 139 11.11 2.65 -7.13
C PRO A 139 10.86 2.27 -8.59
N THR A 140 9.60 2.25 -9.00
CA THR A 140 9.19 1.88 -10.36
C THR A 140 7.82 2.49 -10.67
N ASP A 141 7.72 3.15 -11.82
CA ASP A 141 6.41 3.49 -12.40
C ASP A 141 5.82 2.22 -13.05
N LEU A 142 4.76 1.69 -12.46
CA LEU A 142 4.11 0.48 -12.96
C LEU A 142 3.31 0.70 -14.25
N ALA A 143 3.01 1.95 -14.61
CA ALA A 143 2.38 2.29 -15.88
C ALA A 143 3.36 2.22 -17.06
N ASP A 144 4.66 2.37 -16.82
CA ASP A 144 5.71 2.14 -17.81
C ASP A 144 5.94 0.64 -17.99
N THR A 145 5.50 0.11 -19.14
CA THR A 145 5.63 -1.31 -19.47
C THR A 145 7.08 -1.81 -19.44
N LYS A 146 8.05 -1.01 -19.91
CA LYS A 146 9.46 -1.43 -19.93
C LYS A 146 10.01 -1.50 -18.51
N ALA A 147 9.71 -0.51 -17.68
CA ALA A 147 10.13 -0.50 -16.27
C ALA A 147 9.48 -1.65 -15.49
N ARG A 148 8.18 -1.91 -15.71
CA ARG A 148 7.44 -3.02 -15.11
C ARG A 148 8.01 -4.37 -15.50
N THR A 149 8.32 -4.61 -16.77
CA THR A 149 8.94 -5.88 -17.21
C THR A 149 10.29 -6.10 -16.54
N ALA A 150 11.17 -5.09 -16.55
CA ALA A 150 12.49 -5.20 -15.92
C ALA A 150 12.42 -5.46 -14.41
N LEU A 151 11.43 -4.84 -13.74
CA LEU A 151 11.13 -5.13 -12.33
C LEU A 151 10.73 -6.59 -12.13
N LEU A 152 9.78 -7.10 -12.91
CA LEU A 152 9.28 -8.47 -12.78
C LEU A 152 10.39 -9.50 -13.02
N GLU A 153 11.23 -9.29 -14.04
CA GLU A 153 12.43 -10.09 -14.30
C GLU A 153 13.40 -10.06 -13.12
N ARG A 154 13.62 -8.89 -12.52
CA ARG A 154 14.49 -8.74 -11.35
C ARG A 154 13.93 -9.50 -10.14
N VAL A 155 12.67 -9.31 -9.78
CA VAL A 155 12.08 -9.91 -8.57
C VAL A 155 11.88 -11.42 -8.72
N ALA A 156 11.76 -11.94 -9.95
CA ALA A 156 11.73 -13.38 -10.21
C ALA A 156 13.02 -14.11 -9.75
N THR A 157 14.11 -13.38 -9.51
CA THR A 157 15.36 -13.94 -8.99
C THR A 157 15.46 -13.94 -7.45
N PHE A 158 14.48 -13.39 -6.74
CA PHE A 158 14.61 -13.11 -5.30
C PHE A 158 14.35 -14.31 -4.38
N GLY A 159 13.71 -15.36 -4.88
CA GLY A 159 13.39 -16.55 -4.14
C GLY A 159 12.77 -17.61 -5.03
N SER A 160 12.36 -18.72 -4.42
CA SER A 160 11.82 -19.88 -5.11
C SER A 160 10.30 -19.83 -5.27
N LYS A 161 9.58 -19.19 -4.33
CA LYS A 161 8.12 -19.17 -4.32
C LYS A 161 7.59 -17.81 -3.89
N GLY A 162 7.24 -17.01 -4.89
CA GLY A 162 6.74 -15.65 -4.72
C GLY A 162 5.23 -15.57 -4.55
N LEU A 163 4.78 -14.56 -3.80
CA LEU A 163 3.39 -14.12 -3.76
C LEU A 163 3.29 -12.66 -4.21
N VAL A 164 2.40 -12.36 -5.14
CA VAL A 164 2.20 -10.99 -5.65
C VAL A 164 0.90 -10.41 -5.11
N ILE A 165 0.94 -9.15 -4.66
CA ILE A 165 -0.22 -8.40 -4.17
C ILE A 165 -0.40 -7.16 -5.03
N THR A 166 -1.63 -6.88 -5.45
CA THR A 166 -2.03 -5.71 -6.24
C THR A 166 -3.23 -4.99 -5.59
N GLU A 167 -3.07 -4.51 -4.35
CA GLU A 167 -4.16 -3.87 -3.61
C GLU A 167 -4.42 -2.45 -4.13
N GLY A 168 -5.62 -2.20 -4.68
CA GLY A 168 -6.01 -0.86 -5.12
C GLY A 168 -5.30 -0.36 -6.39
N LEU A 169 -4.56 -1.24 -7.09
CA LEU A 169 -3.82 -0.88 -8.30
C LEU A 169 -4.69 -0.93 -9.57
N MET A 170 -5.44 -2.01 -9.74
CA MET A 170 -6.04 -2.38 -11.03
C MET A 170 -6.98 -1.32 -11.61
N ILE A 171 -7.60 -0.49 -10.76
CA ILE A 171 -8.51 0.59 -11.18
C ILE A 171 -7.79 1.77 -11.86
N TYR A 172 -6.47 1.89 -11.68
CA TYR A 172 -5.65 2.97 -12.23
C TYR A 172 -4.92 2.55 -13.52
N LEU A 173 -5.09 1.31 -13.96
CA LEU A 173 -4.49 0.79 -15.19
C LEU A 173 -5.55 0.71 -16.30
N THR A 174 -5.12 0.90 -17.55
CA THR A 174 -5.98 0.52 -18.68
C THR A 174 -6.18 -0.99 -18.69
N ARG A 175 -7.20 -1.48 -19.42
CA ARG A 175 -7.45 -2.91 -19.59
C ARG A 175 -6.21 -3.63 -20.13
N GLU A 176 -5.51 -3.01 -21.08
CA GLU A 176 -4.30 -3.55 -21.71
C GLU A 176 -3.17 -3.67 -20.69
N GLN A 177 -2.90 -2.60 -19.94
CA GLN A 177 -1.88 -2.60 -18.88
C GLN A 177 -2.18 -3.66 -17.79
N ALA A 178 -3.45 -3.76 -17.37
CA ALA A 178 -3.90 -4.79 -16.43
C ALA A 178 -3.71 -6.22 -16.98
N GLY A 179 -4.00 -6.43 -18.26
CA GLY A 179 -3.83 -7.71 -18.93
C GLY A 179 -2.37 -8.09 -19.17
N GLU A 180 -1.47 -7.11 -19.31
CA GLU A 180 -0.02 -7.33 -19.38
C GLU A 180 0.58 -7.68 -18.03
N LEU A 181 0.07 -7.11 -16.93
CA LEU A 181 0.56 -7.41 -15.58
C LEU A 181 0.32 -8.87 -15.16
N ALA A 182 -0.69 -9.52 -15.74
CA ALA A 182 -1.06 -10.90 -15.42
C ALA A 182 -0.33 -11.98 -16.25
N ARG A 183 0.55 -11.58 -17.18
CA ARG A 183 1.33 -12.50 -18.03
C ARG A 183 2.73 -12.69 -17.48
#